data_AF-A0A317CMQ6-F1
#
_entry.id   AF-A0A317CMQ6-F1
#
_cell.length_a   1.000
_cell.length_b   1.000
_cell.length_c   1.000
_cell.angle_alpha   90.00
_cell.angle_beta   90.00
_cell.angle_gamma   90.00
#
_symmetry.space_group_name_H-M   'P 1'
#
loop_
_entity.id
_entity.type
_entity.pdbx_description
1 polymer ?
#
loop_
_entity_poly.entity_id
_entity_poly.type
_entity_poly.pdbx_seq_one_letter_code
_entity_poly.pdbx_strand_id
1 'polypeptide(L)'
;MKLKKLIEKADTLFNADESDRKQRQSSIKVVLKKLRKHQTKLFEKLQSDELDLESREKLEKKLALTKLHRKNGVGILKEIKAEESESS
;
A
#
# COMPACT_ATOMS: atom_id res chain seq x y z
N MET A 1 34.44 -15.60 -5.05
CA MET A 1 32.96 -15.64 -5.04
C MET A 1 32.49 -16.69 -6.04
N LYS A 2 31.47 -17.50 -5.73
CA LYS A 2 30.96 -18.53 -6.66
C LYS A 2 30.24 -17.84 -7.83
N LEU A 3 30.38 -18.35 -9.06
CA LEU A 3 29.80 -17.81 -10.32
C LEU A 3 28.33 -17.38 -10.21
N LYS A 4 27.55 -18.14 -9.43
CA LYS A 4 26.14 -17.82 -9.11
C LYS A 4 25.95 -16.39 -8.55
N LYS A 5 26.82 -15.93 -7.65
CA LYS A 5 26.75 -14.57 -7.08
C LYS A 5 27.11 -13.48 -8.09
N LEU A 6 27.90 -13.80 -9.11
CA LEU A 6 28.24 -12.88 -10.21
C LEU A 6 27.06 -12.74 -11.17
N ILE A 7 26.40 -13.85 -11.50
CA ILE A 7 25.19 -13.85 -12.34
C ILE A 7 24.05 -13.12 -11.61
N GLU A 8 23.81 -13.41 -10.33
CA GLU A 8 22.80 -12.69 -9.52
C GLU A 8 23.09 -11.18 -9.47
N LYS A 9 24.36 -10.77 -9.31
CA LYS A 9 24.74 -9.35 -9.35
C LYS A 9 24.52 -8.71 -10.72
N ALA A 10 24.85 -9.41 -11.80
CA ALA A 10 24.63 -8.92 -13.17
C ALA A 10 23.12 -8.79 -13.44
N ASP A 11 22.32 -9.79 -13.12
CA ASP A 11 20.85 -9.72 -13.23
C ASP A 11 20.26 -8.59 -12.40
N THR A 12 20.79 -8.34 -11.19
CA THR A 12 20.33 -7.22 -10.36
C THR A 12 20.70 -5.87 -10.97
N LEU A 13 21.85 -5.78 -11.64
CA LEU A 13 22.33 -4.56 -12.31
C LEU A 13 21.55 -4.27 -13.59
N PHE A 14 21.23 -5.31 -14.37
CA PHE A 14 20.51 -5.18 -15.64
C PHE A 14 18.98 -5.16 -15.46
N ASN A 15 18.44 -5.73 -14.38
CA ASN A 15 17.00 -5.69 -14.03
C ASN A 15 16.71 -4.75 -12.86
N ALA A 16 17.55 -3.75 -12.60
CA ALA A 16 17.39 -2.81 -11.50
C ALA A 16 15.99 -2.16 -11.49
N ASP A 17 15.47 -1.82 -12.67
CA ASP A 17 14.11 -1.28 -12.83
C ASP A 17 13.02 -2.24 -12.34
N GLU A 18 13.16 -3.54 -12.58
CA GLU A 18 12.20 -4.54 -12.12
C GLU A 18 12.29 -4.74 -10.60
N SER A 19 13.50 -4.73 -10.05
CA SER A 19 13.74 -4.78 -8.60
C SER A 19 13.13 -3.58 -7.88
N ASP A 20 13.36 -2.37 -8.40
CA ASP A 20 12.84 -1.13 -7.85
C ASP A 20 11.31 -1.05 -7.96
N ARG A 21 10.73 -1.52 -9.08
CA ARG A 21 9.28 -1.67 -9.24
C ARG A 21 8.69 -2.64 -8.22
N LYS A 22 9.27 -3.84 -8.05
CA LYS A 22 8.83 -4.83 -7.05
C LYS A 22 8.91 -4.26 -5.62
N GLN A 23 9.98 -3.54 -5.32
CA GLN A 23 10.17 -2.88 -4.02
C GLN A 23 9.11 -1.78 -3.77
N ARG A 24 8.81 -0.97 -4.79
CA ARG A 24 7.76 0.05 -4.75
C ARG A 24 6.38 -0.56 -4.54
N GLN A 25 6.04 -1.62 -5.28
CA GLN A 25 4.79 -2.36 -5.10
C GLN A 25 4.67 -2.95 -3.69
N SER A 26 5.72 -3.60 -3.20
CA SER A 26 5.76 -4.18 -1.85
C SER A 26 5.50 -3.12 -0.78
N SER A 27 6.18 -1.97 -0.90
CA SER A 27 6.02 -0.84 0.03
C SER A 27 4.58 -0.31 0.03
N ILE A 28 3.97 -0.13 -1.14
CA ILE A 28 2.57 0.32 -1.25
C ILE A 28 1.61 -0.72 -0.65
N LYS A 29 1.81 -2.01 -0.91
CA LYS A 29 1.00 -3.10 -0.31
C LYS A 29 1.07 -3.07 1.22
N VAL A 30 2.25 -2.83 1.79
CA VAL A 30 2.42 -2.71 3.25
C VAL A 30 1.63 -1.52 3.79
N VAL A 31 1.71 -0.35 3.13
CA VAL A 31 0.95 0.84 3.53
C VAL A 31 -0.57 0.58 3.44
N LEU A 32 -1.05 -0.01 2.35
CA LEU A 32 -2.46 -0.36 2.19
C LEU A 32 -2.96 -1.35 3.25
N LYS A 33 -2.11 -2.32 3.65
CA LYS A 33 -2.43 -3.25 4.73
C LYS A 33 -2.57 -2.51 6.07
N LYS A 34 -1.69 -1.54 6.36
CA LYS A 34 -1.79 -0.69 7.55
C LYS A 34 -3.05 0.18 7.53
N LEU A 35 -3.36 0.80 6.39
CA LEU A 35 -4.58 1.60 6.21
C LEU A 35 -5.85 0.75 6.41
N ARG A 36 -5.89 -0.47 5.85
CA ARG A 36 -7.01 -1.41 6.08
C ARG A 36 -7.19 -1.75 7.55
N LYS A 37 -6.11 -2.08 8.27
CA LYS A 37 -6.18 -2.33 9.72
C LYS A 37 -6.65 -1.10 10.48
N HIS A 38 -6.20 0.09 10.09
CA HIS A 38 -6.63 1.33 10.72
C HIS A 38 -8.11 1.61 10.49
N GLN A 39 -8.63 1.38 9.28
CA GLN A 39 -10.07 1.46 8.98
C GLN A 39 -10.89 0.53 9.86
N THR A 40 -10.49 -0.73 9.98
CA THR A 40 -11.18 -1.70 10.84
C THR A 40 -11.24 -1.20 12.29
N LYS A 41 -10.12 -0.72 12.83
CA LYS A 41 -10.10 -0.15 14.19
C LYS A 41 -10.98 1.09 14.36
N LEU A 42 -11.01 1.98 13.38
CA LEU A 42 -11.88 3.16 13.42
C LEU A 42 -13.36 2.77 13.36
N PHE A 43 -13.69 1.76 12.55
CA PHE A 43 -15.04 1.23 12.45
C PHE A 43 -15.47 0.54 13.76
N GLU A 44 -14.62 -0.30 14.34
CA GLU A 44 -14.87 -0.92 15.66
C GLU A 44 -15.10 0.16 16.73
N LYS A 45 -14.30 1.23 16.74
CA LYS A 45 -14.50 2.36 17.66
C LYS A 45 -15.84 3.06 17.45
N LEU A 46 -16.27 3.26 16.20
CA LEU A 46 -17.57 3.86 15.90
C LEU A 46 -18.77 3.02 16.31
N GLN A 47 -18.60 1.71 16.49
CA GLN A 47 -19.66 0.81 17.00
C GLN A 47 -19.78 0.85 18.53
N SER A 48 -18.92 1.60 19.23
CA SER A 48 -19.01 1.79 20.68
C SER A 48 -20.13 2.77 21.01
N ASP A 49 -21.08 2.35 21.84
CA ASP A 49 -22.24 3.18 22.24
C ASP A 49 -21.89 4.36 23.16
N GLU A 50 -20.67 4.40 23.69
CA GLU A 50 -20.18 5.44 24.62
C GLU A 50 -19.61 6.70 23.94
N LEU A 51 -19.78 6.87 22.62
CA LEU A 51 -19.24 8.02 21.90
C LEU A 51 -20.18 9.23 21.93
N ASP A 52 -19.67 10.36 22.39
CA ASP A 52 -20.31 11.65 22.18
C ASP A 52 -20.33 12.03 20.68
N LEU A 53 -21.23 12.95 20.33
CA LEU A 53 -21.47 13.40 18.96
C LEU A 53 -20.22 13.96 18.26
N GLU A 54 -19.37 14.71 19.00
CA GLU A 54 -18.18 15.33 18.45
C GLU A 54 -17.07 14.30 18.18
N SER A 55 -16.89 13.37 19.12
CA SER A 55 -15.98 12.24 18.99
C SER A 55 -16.37 11.32 17.84
N ARG A 56 -17.68 11.11 17.65
CA ARG A 56 -18.22 10.34 16.52
C ARG A 56 -17.91 11.03 15.19
N GLU A 57 -18.19 12.32 15.05
CA GLU A 57 -17.85 13.07 13.83
C GLU A 57 -16.35 13.03 13.50
N LYS A 58 -15.48 13.19 14.51
CA LYS A 58 -14.03 13.13 14.33
C LYS A 58 -13.60 11.76 13.79
N LEU A 59 -14.18 10.68 14.33
CA LEU A 59 -13.91 9.33 13.86
C LEU A 59 -14.42 9.08 12.43
N GLU A 60 -15.59 9.59 12.08
CA GLU A 60 -16.15 9.49 10.72
C GLU A 60 -15.30 10.24 9.69
N LYS A 61 -14.88 11.48 10.00
CA LYS A 61 -13.96 12.26 9.17
C LYS A 61 -12.64 11.51 8.96
N LYS A 62 -12.08 10.93 10.03
CA LYS A 62 -10.86 10.14 9.98
C LYS A 62 -11.02 8.86 9.17
N LEU A 63 -12.17 8.19 9.27
CA LEU A 63 -12.50 7.01 8.49
C LEU A 63 -12.61 7.34 7.00
N ALA A 64 -13.28 8.44 6.65
CA ALA A 64 -13.41 8.93 5.28
C ALA A 64 -12.05 9.24 4.66
N LEU A 65 -11.19 9.97 5.39
CA LEU A 65 -9.83 10.27 4.93
C LEU A 65 -9.01 8.98 4.71
N THR A 66 -9.10 8.03 5.64
CA THR A 66 -8.41 6.74 5.51
C THR A 66 -8.94 5.94 4.30
N LYS A 67 -10.25 5.99 4.02
CA LYS A 67 -10.86 5.41 2.80
C LYS A 67 -10.34 6.05 1.53
N LEU A 68 -10.24 7.37 1.49
CA LEU A 68 -9.69 8.10 0.36
C LEU A 68 -8.24 7.69 0.07
N HIS A 69 -7.36 7.75 1.06
CA HIS A 69 -5.95 7.35 0.89
C HIS A 69 -5.79 5.88 0.44
N ARG A 70 -6.62 4.98 0.96
CA ARG A 70 -6.62 3.58 0.52
C ARG A 70 -7.03 3.46 -0.94
N LYS A 71 -8.08 4.16 -1.38
CA LYS A 71 -8.53 4.16 -2.78
C LYS A 71 -7.43 4.67 -3.70
N ASN A 72 -6.76 5.75 -3.33
CA ASN A 72 -5.65 6.32 -4.10
C ASN A 72 -4.48 5.33 -4.19
N GLY A 73 -4.06 4.71 -3.09
CA GLY A 73 -2.99 3.72 -3.12
C GLY A 73 -3.32 2.46 -3.93
N VAL A 74 -4.61 2.07 -4.01
CA VAL A 74 -5.06 1.00 -4.92
C VAL A 74 -4.98 1.46 -6.38
N GLY A 75 -5.29 2.73 -6.68
CA GLY A 75 -5.12 3.33 -8.01
C GLY A 75 -3.67 3.26 -8.48
N ILE A 76 -2.74 3.72 -7.63
CA ILE A 76 -1.30 3.66 -7.91
C ILE A 76 -0.84 2.22 -8.18
N LEU A 77 -1.32 1.22 -7.41
CA LEU A 77 -0.99 -0.18 -7.69
C LEU A 77 -1.54 -0.69 -9.03
N LYS A 78 -2.67 -0.17 -9.50
CA LYS A 78 -3.21 -0.52 -10.82
C LYS A 78 -2.39 0.12 -11.93
N GLU A 79 -1.99 1.37 -11.77
CA GLU A 79 -1.11 2.08 -12.71
C GLU A 79 0.22 1.35 -12.87
N ILE A 80 0.90 1.00 -11.75
CA ILE A 80 2.17 0.25 -11.81
C ILE A 80 2.00 -1.10 -12.54
N LYS A 81 0.85 -1.77 -12.38
CA LYS A 81 0.56 -3.03 -13.08
C LYS A 81 0.21 -2.83 -14.56
N ALA A 82 -0.41 -1.72 -14.91
CA ALA A 82 -0.69 -1.39 -16.31
C ALA A 82 0.61 -1.07 -17.05
N GLU A 83 1.52 -0.33 -16.41
CA GLU A 83 2.89 -0.11 -16.91
C GLU A 83 3.65 -1.43 -17.12
N GLU A 84 3.43 -2.46 -16.29
CA GLU A 84 3.98 -3.81 -16.50
C GLU A 84 3.44 -4.45 -17.78
N SER A 85 2.14 -4.33 -18.07
CA SER A 85 1.53 -4.93 -19.27
C SER A 85 1.88 -4.22 -20.58
N GLU A 86 2.21 -2.93 -20.52
CA GLU A 86 2.61 -2.14 -21.71
C GLU A 86 4.13 -2.21 -21.97
N SER A 87 4.94 -2.57 -20.97
CA SER A 87 6.41 -2.72 -21.09
C SER A 87 6.86 -4.16 -21.40
N SER A 88 5.93 -5.12 -21.50
CA SER A 88 6.22 -6.56 -21.70
C SER A 88 5.97 -7.03 -23.13
#